data_AF-A0A3D6EUS8-F1
#
_entry.id   AF-A0A3D6EUS8-F1
#
_cell.length_a   1.000
_cell.length_b   1.000
_cell.length_c   1.000
_cell.angle_alpha   90.00
_cell.angle_beta   90.00
_cell.angle_gamma   90.00
#
_symmetry.space_group_name_H-M   'P 1'
#
loop_
_entity.id
_entity.type
_entity.pdbx_description
1 polymer ?
#
loop_
_entity_poly.entity_id
_entity_poly.type
_entity_poly.pdbx_seq_one_letter_code
_entity_poly.pdbx_strand_id
1 'polypeptide(L)'
;MLTPLVEIDVPVQFDAMNGKFNNVLKQMAPFGPENHKPVFEAKGVFVQNALGSFKDKHIRFLAGQQGNEAVFSAVAFDAMEHYEALASGVPFRIAFTLDENTFNGITSMQLRIKDIKFD
;
A
#
# COMPACT_ATOMS: atom_id res chain seq x y z
N MET A 1 27.37 2.09 2.87
CA MET A 1 26.06 2.37 2.24
C MET A 1 25.03 2.38 3.35
N LEU A 2 24.22 3.44 3.44
CA LEU A 2 23.08 3.48 4.37
C LEU A 2 21.88 2.96 3.59
N THR A 3 21.47 1.73 3.86
CA THR A 3 20.23 1.19 3.29
C THR A 3 19.08 1.73 4.13
N PRO A 4 18.09 2.44 3.53
CA PRO A 4 16.93 2.90 4.28
C PRO A 4 16.21 1.69 4.89
N LEU A 5 15.96 1.75 6.20
CA LEU A 5 15.21 0.73 6.93
C LEU A 5 13.75 1.17 7.01
N VAL A 6 12.84 0.30 6.57
CA VAL A 6 11.42 0.45 6.84
C VAL A 6 11.06 -0.52 7.96
N GLU A 7 10.71 0.02 9.13
CA GLU A 7 10.22 -0.77 10.24
C GLU A 7 8.75 -1.16 9.99
N ILE A 8 8.47 -2.46 10.08
CA ILE A 8 7.13 -3.01 9.94
C ILE A 8 6.55 -3.18 11.34
N ASP A 9 5.39 -2.57 11.59
CA ASP A 9 4.69 -2.74 12.86
C ASP A 9 3.90 -4.05 12.88
N VAL A 10 3.13 -4.32 11.82
CA VAL A 10 2.19 -5.45 11.79
C VAL A 10 2.07 -6.06 10.38
N PRO A 11 2.26 -7.38 10.22
CA PRO A 11 1.87 -8.07 9.00
C PRO A 11 0.34 -8.18 8.91
N VAL A 12 -0.24 -7.91 7.74
CA VAL A 12 -1.68 -7.88 7.54
C VAL A 12 -2.08 -8.60 6.24
N GLN A 13 -3.28 -9.17 6.26
CA GLN A 13 -3.95 -9.70 5.08
C GLN A 13 -5.01 -8.71 4.61
N PHE A 14 -5.23 -8.66 3.30
CA PHE A 14 -6.13 -7.70 2.67
C PHE A 14 -7.60 -7.87 3.11
N ASP A 15 -8.03 -9.09 3.43
CA ASP A 15 -9.36 -9.40 3.96
C ASP A 15 -9.61 -8.83 5.37
N ALA A 16 -8.56 -8.69 6.18
CA ALA A 16 -8.61 -8.11 7.50
C ALA A 16 -8.77 -6.58 7.46
N MET A 17 -8.37 -5.92 6.37
CA MET A 17 -8.45 -4.46 6.18
C MET A 17 -9.86 -4.00 5.79
N ASN A 18 -10.83 -4.29 6.64
CA ASN A 18 -12.24 -3.90 6.44
C ASN A 18 -12.59 -2.59 7.19
N GLY A 19 -13.87 -2.18 7.13
CA GLY A 19 -14.33 -0.96 7.79
C GLY A 19 -14.08 -0.92 9.31
N LYS A 20 -14.09 -2.07 10.01
CA LYS A 20 -13.76 -2.13 11.44
C LYS A 20 -12.29 -1.83 11.68
N PHE A 21 -11.41 -2.35 10.82
CA PHE A 21 -9.97 -2.05 10.86
C PHE A 21 -9.73 -0.55 10.70
N ASN A 22 -10.39 0.09 9.72
CA ASN A 22 -10.30 1.53 9.52
C ASN A 22 -10.82 2.32 10.74
N ASN A 23 -11.92 1.89 11.35
CA ASN A 23 -12.46 2.55 12.55
C ASN A 23 -11.48 2.51 13.73
N VAL A 24 -10.80 1.39 13.94
CA VAL A 24 -9.77 1.28 14.99
C VAL A 24 -8.59 2.20 14.67
N LEU A 25 -8.12 2.22 13.41
CA LEU A 25 -7.06 3.14 12.98
C LEU A 25 -7.41 4.60 13.21
N LYS A 26 -8.66 4.99 12.95
CA LYS A 26 -9.12 6.37 13.20
C LYS A 26 -9.09 6.75 14.67
N GLN A 27 -9.31 5.80 15.58
CA GLN A 27 -9.22 6.06 17.03
C GLN A 27 -7.79 6.30 17.50
N MET A 28 -6.78 5.89 16.70
CA MET A 28 -5.37 6.16 16.97
C MET A 28 -4.92 7.55 16.49
N ALA A 29 -5.79 8.30 15.80
CA ALA A 29 -5.53 9.66 15.39
C ALA A 29 -5.55 10.63 16.60
N PRO A 30 -4.90 11.81 16.52
CA PRO A 30 -4.25 12.39 15.35
C PRO A 30 -2.87 11.79 15.05
N PHE A 31 -2.60 11.55 13.77
CA PHE A 31 -1.27 11.17 13.31
C PHE A 31 -0.43 12.43 13.01
N GLY A 32 0.86 12.36 13.28
CA GLY A 32 1.79 13.48 13.11
C GLY A 32 3.23 13.07 13.42
N PRO A 33 4.16 14.02 13.54
CA PRO A 33 5.58 13.74 13.81
C PRO A 33 5.82 12.95 15.11
N GLU A 34 4.93 13.07 16.10
CA GLU A 34 5.03 12.36 17.38
C GLU A 34 4.17 11.08 17.43
N ASN A 35 3.31 10.86 16.44
CA ASN A 35 2.43 9.69 16.34
C ASN A 35 2.34 9.26 14.87
N HIS A 36 3.30 8.46 14.44
CA HIS A 36 3.35 8.00 13.07
C HIS A 36 2.20 7.04 12.77
N LYS A 37 1.75 7.04 11.51
CA LYS A 37 0.82 6.01 11.03
C LYS A 37 1.52 4.64 11.11
N PRO A 38 0.81 3.60 11.56
CA PRO A 38 1.37 2.26 11.57
C PRO A 38 1.70 1.80 10.15
N VAL A 39 2.84 1.14 10.02
CA VAL A 39 3.35 0.54 8.78
C VAL A 39 3.02 -0.94 8.77
N PHE A 40 2.27 -1.34 7.76
CA PHE A 40 1.83 -2.71 7.56
C PHE A 40 2.65 -3.41 6.49
N GLU A 41 2.82 -4.73 6.63
CA GLU A 41 3.38 -5.59 5.59
C GLU A 41 2.30 -6.49 5.00
N ALA A 42 2.23 -6.60 3.67
CA ALA A 42 1.49 -7.65 2.98
C ALA A 42 2.41 -8.41 2.02
N LYS A 43 2.24 -9.72 1.95
CA LYS A 43 3.01 -10.65 1.10
C LYS A 43 2.12 -11.32 0.07
N GLY A 44 2.71 -11.74 -1.05
CA GLY A 44 1.96 -12.36 -2.15
C GLY A 44 1.03 -11.36 -2.83
N VAL A 45 1.43 -10.09 -2.85
CA VAL A 45 0.69 -9.01 -3.51
C VAL A 45 1.01 -9.04 -5.00
N PHE A 46 0.01 -8.75 -5.82
CA PHE A 46 0.16 -8.65 -7.27
C PHE A 46 -0.64 -7.44 -7.80
N VAL A 47 -0.29 -6.99 -9.00
CA VAL A 47 -1.03 -5.94 -9.68
C VAL A 47 -2.25 -6.52 -10.39
N GLN A 48 -3.44 -6.02 -10.06
CA GLN A 48 -4.69 -6.43 -10.68
C GLN A 48 -5.13 -5.42 -11.76
N ASN A 49 -4.87 -5.74 -13.03
CA ASN A 49 -5.43 -5.11 -14.23
C ASN A 49 -5.28 -3.57 -14.39
N ALA A 50 -4.59 -2.87 -13.49
CA ALA A 50 -4.43 -1.42 -13.56
C ALA A 50 -3.07 -1.02 -12.99
N LEU A 51 -2.04 -0.95 -13.82
CA LEU A 51 -0.76 -0.30 -13.52
C LEU A 51 -0.69 1.02 -14.29
N GLY A 52 -0.37 2.11 -13.61
CA GLY A 52 -0.15 3.40 -14.25
C GLY A 52 0.92 4.21 -13.54
N SER A 53 1.54 5.14 -14.26
CA SER A 53 2.44 6.13 -13.69
C SER A 53 1.80 7.53 -13.75
N PHE A 54 2.24 8.43 -12.86
CA PHE A 54 1.84 9.83 -12.89
C PHE A 54 2.99 10.73 -12.40
N LYS A 55 3.01 11.97 -12.92
CA LYS A 55 4.07 12.96 -12.64
C LYS A 55 5.49 12.40 -12.83
N ASP A 56 5.65 11.50 -13.80
CA ASP A 56 6.90 10.86 -14.24
C ASP A 56 7.66 10.03 -13.17
N LYS A 57 7.22 10.00 -11.92
CA LYS A 57 7.94 9.38 -10.80
C LYS A 57 7.09 8.51 -9.89
N HIS A 58 5.77 8.60 -9.97
CA HIS A 58 4.88 7.90 -9.05
C HIS A 58 4.15 6.79 -9.77
N ILE A 59 3.92 5.69 -9.07
CA ILE A 59 3.16 4.55 -9.58
C ILE A 59 1.84 4.49 -8.83
N ARG A 60 0.76 4.24 -9.57
CA ARG A 60 -0.54 3.87 -9.02
C ARG A 60 -0.95 2.52 -9.59
N PHE A 61 -1.45 1.65 -8.72
CA PHE A 61 -2.01 0.38 -9.18
C PHE A 61 -3.17 -0.10 -8.31
N LEU A 62 -3.88 -1.12 -8.78
CA LEU A 62 -4.76 -1.92 -7.93
C LEU A 62 -3.97 -3.11 -7.38
N ALA A 63 -3.84 -3.19 -6.07
CA ALA A 63 -3.17 -4.27 -5.37
C ALA A 63 -4.21 -5.34 -5.03
N GLY A 64 -3.99 -6.56 -5.52
CA GLY A 64 -4.64 -7.77 -5.01
C GLY A 64 -3.65 -8.61 -4.22
N GLN A 65 -4.12 -9.56 -3.42
CA GLN A 65 -3.26 -10.49 -2.69
C GLN A 65 -3.70 -11.93 -2.91
N GLN A 66 -2.74 -12.84 -3.06
CA GLN A 66 -3.01 -14.25 -3.30
C GLN A 66 -3.87 -14.86 -2.18
N GLY A 67 -4.90 -15.60 -2.57
CA GLY A 67 -5.80 -16.25 -1.61
C GLY A 67 -6.89 -15.33 -1.03
N ASN A 68 -7.01 -14.09 -1.50
CA ASN A 68 -8.13 -13.21 -1.16
C ASN A 68 -8.69 -12.45 -2.37
N GLU A 69 -9.93 -11.99 -2.23
CA GLU A 69 -10.65 -11.22 -3.25
C GLU A 69 -10.60 -9.71 -2.99
N ALA A 70 -9.98 -9.30 -1.89
CA ALA A 70 -9.90 -7.91 -1.49
C ALA A 70 -8.88 -7.16 -2.36
N VAL A 71 -9.28 -5.97 -2.83
CA VAL A 71 -8.50 -5.16 -3.77
C VAL A 71 -8.44 -3.75 -3.25
N PHE A 72 -7.26 -3.16 -3.25
CA PHE A 72 -7.04 -1.80 -2.80
C PHE A 72 -6.33 -0.97 -3.84
N SER A 73 -6.66 0.32 -3.94
CA SER A 73 -5.81 1.25 -4.70
C SER A 73 -4.52 1.45 -3.93
N ALA A 74 -3.38 1.26 -4.59
CA ALA A 74 -2.06 1.49 -4.06
C ALA A 74 -1.38 2.66 -4.79
N VAL A 75 -0.64 3.49 -4.06
CA VAL A 75 0.17 4.58 -4.60
C VAL A 75 1.56 4.50 -3.99
N ALA A 76 2.57 4.42 -4.85
CA ALA A 76 3.98 4.44 -4.49
C ALA A 76 4.63 5.71 -5.07
N PHE A 77 5.27 6.49 -4.20
CA PHE A 77 5.95 7.72 -4.59
C PHE A 77 7.42 7.45 -4.86
N ASP A 78 7.94 7.94 -6.00
CA ASP A 78 9.35 7.80 -6.38
C ASP A 78 9.77 6.33 -6.55
N ALA A 79 8.88 5.55 -7.18
CA ALA A 79 8.98 4.09 -7.25
C ALA A 79 9.07 3.57 -8.70
N MET A 80 9.37 4.44 -9.68
CA MET A 80 9.41 4.08 -11.10
C MET A 80 10.38 2.94 -11.43
N GLU A 81 11.42 2.75 -10.61
CA GLU A 81 12.35 1.62 -10.74
C GLU A 81 11.66 0.25 -10.63
N HIS A 82 10.53 0.18 -9.92
CA HIS A 82 9.75 -1.05 -9.76
C HIS A 82 8.70 -1.24 -10.86
N TYR A 83 8.53 -0.29 -11.78
CA TYR A 83 7.43 -0.31 -12.75
C TYR A 83 7.45 -1.56 -13.64
N GLU A 84 8.61 -1.91 -14.19
CA GLU A 84 8.74 -3.09 -15.07
C GLU A 84 8.51 -4.40 -14.30
N ALA A 85 9.02 -4.50 -13.07
CA ALA A 85 8.81 -5.66 -12.21
C ALA A 85 7.33 -5.82 -11.83
N LEU A 86 6.64 -4.73 -11.50
CA LEU A 86 5.19 -4.72 -11.28
C LEU A 86 4.42 -5.11 -12.55
N ALA A 87 4.85 -4.62 -13.72
CA ALA A 87 4.22 -4.93 -15.00
C ALA A 87 4.40 -6.41 -15.41
N SER A 88 5.49 -7.04 -14.98
CA SER A 88 5.77 -8.46 -15.25
C SER A 88 4.82 -9.43 -14.54
N GLY A 89 4.04 -8.95 -13.56
CA GLY A 89 3.08 -9.76 -12.81
C GLY A 89 3.71 -10.66 -11.74
N VAL A 90 5.01 -10.52 -11.48
CA VAL A 90 5.70 -11.23 -10.40
C VAL A 90 5.09 -10.84 -9.05
N PRO A 91 4.68 -11.79 -8.20
CA PRO A 91 4.21 -11.49 -6.86
C PRO A 91 5.30 -10.84 -6.01
N PHE A 92 4.93 -9.87 -5.19
CA PHE A 92 5.83 -9.10 -4.36
C PHE A 92 5.29 -8.93 -2.94
N ARG A 93 6.11 -8.34 -2.08
CA ARG A 93 5.70 -7.85 -0.76
C ARG A 93 5.79 -6.33 -0.71
N ILE A 94 4.92 -5.74 0.10
CA ILE A 94 4.85 -4.28 0.26
C ILE A 94 4.87 -3.90 1.73
N ALA A 95 5.55 -2.79 2.01
CA ALA A 95 5.39 -2.03 3.25
C ALA A 95 4.50 -0.82 2.95
N PHE A 96 3.46 -0.55 3.74
CA PHE A 96 2.52 0.53 3.45
C PHE A 96 1.83 1.09 4.69
N THR A 97 1.35 2.32 4.57
CA THR A 97 0.43 2.94 5.53
C THR A 97 -0.94 3.09 4.88
N LEU A 98 -2.02 3.11 5.68
CA LEU A 98 -3.36 3.37 5.15
C LEU A 98 -3.67 4.88 5.10
N ASP A 99 -4.17 5.31 3.94
CA ASP A 99 -4.74 6.62 3.69
C ASP A 99 -6.21 6.50 3.27
N GLU A 100 -7.00 7.52 3.58
CA GLU A 100 -8.36 7.65 3.04
C GLU A 100 -8.32 8.58 1.83
N ASN A 101 -8.81 8.08 0.70
CA ASN A 101 -8.96 8.87 -0.51
C ASN A 101 -10.45 9.14 -0.74
N THR A 102 -10.85 10.41 -0.60
CA THR A 102 -12.20 10.87 -0.92
C THR A 102 -12.23 11.46 -2.33
N PHE A 103 -12.87 10.75 -3.26
CA PHE A 103 -13.07 11.21 -4.62
C PHE A 103 -14.55 11.25 -4.96
N ASN A 104 -15.04 12.40 -5.42
CA ASN A 104 -16.45 12.62 -5.77
C ASN A 104 -17.44 12.20 -4.66
N GLY A 105 -17.10 12.50 -3.40
CA GLY A 105 -17.91 12.14 -2.23
C GLY A 105 -17.80 10.68 -1.77
N ILE A 106 -17.11 9.82 -2.52
CA ILE A 106 -16.86 8.42 -2.14
C ILE A 106 -15.49 8.34 -1.45
N THR A 107 -15.51 7.92 -0.18
CA THR A 107 -14.28 7.68 0.59
C THR A 107 -13.89 6.21 0.46
N SER A 108 -12.66 5.97 0.04
CA SER A 108 -12.09 4.63 -0.17
C SER A 108 -10.74 4.52 0.54
N MET A 109 -10.39 3.31 0.99
CA MET A 109 -9.06 3.05 1.54
C MET A 109 -8.03 2.96 0.41
N GLN A 110 -6.90 3.62 0.60
CA GLN A 110 -5.77 3.62 -0.31
C GLN A 110 -4.51 3.20 0.44
N LEU A 111 -3.73 2.29 -0.15
CA LEU A 111 -2.43 1.88 0.35
C LEU A 111 -1.40 2.92 -0.10
N ARG A 112 -0.80 3.62 0.85
CA ARG A 112 0.37 4.46 0.57
C ARG A 112 1.63 3.62 0.78
N ILE A 113 2.23 3.20 -0.31
CA ILE A 113 3.38 2.30 -0.30
C ILE A 113 4.62 3.07 0.15
N LYS A 114 5.34 2.47 1.10
CA LYS A 114 6.63 2.93 1.63
C LYS A 114 7.80 2.21 0.95
N ASP A 115 7.63 0.93 0.65
CA ASP A 115 8.63 0.10 -0.01
C ASP A 115 8.00 -1.09 -0.74
N ILE A 116 8.66 -1.56 -1.80
CA ILE A 116 8.25 -2.71 -2.61
C ILE A 116 9.46 -3.65 -2.71
N LYS A 117 9.26 -4.92 -2.35
CA LYS A 117 10.29 -5.92 -2.46
C LYS A 117 9.83 -7.12 -3.28
N PHE A 118 10.62 -7.45 -4.28
CA PHE A 118 10.50 -8.65 -5.09
C PHE A 118 11.44 -9.72 -4.51
N ASP A 119 10.97 -10.96 -4.47
CA ASP A 119 11.75 -12.13 -4.05
C ASP A 119 12.32 -12.90 -5.25
#